data_AF-A0A1I4FNM2-F1
#
_entry.id   AF-A0A1I4FNM2-F1
#
_cell.length_a   1.000
_cell.length_b   1.000
_cell.length_c   1.000
_cell.angle_alpha   90.00
_cell.angle_beta   90.00
_cell.angle_gamma   90.00
#
_symmetry.space_group_name_H-M   'P 1'
#
loop_
_entity.id
_entity.type
_entity.pdbx_description
1 polymer ?
#
loop_
_entity_poly.entity_id
_entity_poly.type
_entity_poly.pdbx_seq_one_letter_code
_entity_poly.pdbx_strand_id
1 'polypeptide(L)'
;MLTNCEDVDLISIVKVACGRLTAADLVPLQQALGRVVDRGRTSVLMDLGGVRRVTRSGLAALVELQSELKQDVTLNFFGARPHVAGEIARCPLSSLLSYHETREGALSAPAVQAKRLAGMKAVILCAGTGTRMRPLSEDLPKPMLDIAGKPALSRIMDHLGRFGVRDFILNPGYKAPEIHEAFSTTARRSIQFANEGGFVGGVWHADPFGSASTLKRLQDRQNAFDEDFLVFCGDAITDIDVCKLVETHRASGAEVTIAATHVPRKEISKYGVLVTNPAGRVLEFCEKPDPEEARSTLVSTGIYVFSPRALKGMAQRSGADIGGDLLPRILARGGKVQVFEEPFEWADLGNTRDYFRTLEKVLRGDLSGTTPTGALNRDGVWVSPSAKVSSRAVVVGPCYVGPDATIEAGAHVEGPAIVGEGAEICARTVVKRAVVQPWTRVSSGTWVTDMIVSKDWAVSIDQQVDFPSDESPLDGVISAERVEQETGPHLSQRGMG
;
A
#
# COMPACT_ATOMS: atom_id res chain seq x y z
N MET A 1 13.46 -7.26 -39.89
CA MET A 1 13.90 -7.69 -38.54
C MET A 1 12.74 -7.37 -37.60
N LEU A 2 12.38 -8.26 -36.67
CA LEU A 2 11.12 -8.32 -35.87
C LEU A 2 10.04 -9.15 -36.57
N THR A 3 9.61 -10.23 -35.91
CA THR A 3 8.66 -11.17 -36.50
C THR A 3 7.37 -11.32 -35.70
N ASN A 4 7.34 -11.03 -34.38
CA ASN A 4 6.13 -11.11 -33.54
C ASN A 4 6.27 -10.23 -32.28
N CYS A 5 5.14 -9.69 -31.83
CA CYS A 5 4.96 -9.08 -30.52
C CYS A 5 3.84 -9.86 -29.82
N GLU A 6 4.05 -10.26 -28.57
CA GLU A 6 3.00 -10.82 -27.73
C GLU A 6 2.83 -9.94 -26.48
N ASP A 7 1.63 -9.89 -25.95
CA ASP A 7 1.32 -9.12 -24.75
C ASP A 7 1.04 -10.09 -23.59
N VAL A 8 1.69 -9.86 -22.46
CA VAL A 8 1.40 -10.49 -21.17
C VAL A 8 0.96 -9.38 -20.24
N ASP A 9 -0.34 -9.31 -19.95
CA ASP A 9 -0.96 -8.18 -19.26
C ASP A 9 -0.67 -6.84 -19.98
N LEU A 10 0.08 -5.95 -19.34
CA LEU A 10 0.50 -4.64 -19.85
C LEU A 10 1.98 -4.61 -20.28
N ILE A 11 2.63 -5.78 -20.31
CA ILE A 11 4.01 -5.97 -20.75
C ILE A 11 4.00 -6.48 -22.18
N SER A 12 4.65 -5.78 -23.09
CA SER A 12 4.85 -6.27 -24.46
C SER A 12 6.19 -6.96 -24.60
N ILE A 13 6.17 -8.18 -25.12
CA ILE A 13 7.35 -8.97 -25.43
C ILE A 13 7.62 -8.87 -26.92
N VAL A 14 8.75 -8.26 -27.28
CA VAL A 14 9.18 -8.00 -28.64
C VAL A 14 10.30 -8.96 -29.00
N LYS A 15 10.08 -9.80 -30.02
CA LYS A 15 11.10 -10.75 -30.46
C LYS A 15 12.12 -10.11 -31.39
N VAL A 16 13.40 -10.12 -30.98
CA VAL A 16 14.52 -9.64 -31.78
C VAL A 16 15.14 -10.83 -32.54
N ALA A 17 14.90 -10.87 -33.85
CA ALA A 17 15.35 -11.96 -34.72
C ALA A 17 16.32 -11.46 -35.79
N CYS A 18 17.58 -11.87 -35.70
CA CYS A 18 18.70 -11.15 -36.31
C CYS A 18 19.92 -12.07 -36.50
N GLY A 19 20.53 -12.05 -37.69
CA GLY A 19 21.74 -12.83 -37.98
C GLY A 19 22.98 -12.31 -37.23
N ARG A 20 23.11 -10.99 -37.10
CA ARG A 20 24.20 -10.33 -36.39
C ARG A 20 23.73 -8.96 -35.91
N LEU A 21 23.68 -8.75 -34.59
CA LEU A 21 23.24 -7.50 -33.98
C LEU A 21 24.39 -6.47 -33.95
N THR A 22 24.14 -5.31 -34.54
CA THR A 22 25.10 -4.21 -34.78
C THR A 22 24.45 -2.85 -34.49
N ALA A 23 25.24 -1.77 -34.53
CA ALA A 23 24.69 -0.41 -34.36
C ALA A 23 23.64 -0.03 -35.42
N ALA A 24 23.66 -0.65 -36.61
CA ALA A 24 22.64 -0.41 -37.63
C ALA A 24 21.23 -0.86 -37.21
N ASP A 25 21.14 -1.72 -36.20
CA ASP A 25 19.87 -2.25 -35.69
C ASP A 25 19.21 -1.33 -34.65
N LEU A 26 19.89 -0.26 -34.19
CA LEU A 26 19.34 0.69 -33.22
C LEU A 26 18.04 1.32 -33.70
N VAL A 27 18.02 1.88 -34.92
CA VAL A 27 16.84 2.56 -35.47
C VAL A 27 15.65 1.61 -35.62
N PRO A 28 15.80 0.39 -36.20
CA PRO A 28 14.74 -0.62 -36.19
C PRO A 28 14.21 -0.97 -34.78
N LEU A 29 15.08 -1.06 -33.78
CA LEU A 29 14.69 -1.35 -32.40
C LEU A 29 13.92 -0.18 -31.77
N GLN A 30 14.36 1.08 -31.97
CA GLN A 30 13.65 2.28 -31.55
C GLN A 30 12.25 2.35 -32.18
N GLN A 31 12.11 2.04 -33.46
CA GLN A 31 10.81 1.99 -34.13
C GLN A 31 9.90 0.89 -33.58
N ALA A 32 10.45 -0.27 -33.22
CA ALA A 32 9.70 -1.33 -32.56
C ALA A 32 9.17 -0.89 -31.21
N LEU A 33 10.05 -0.30 -30.41
CA LEU A 33 9.75 0.22 -29.08
C LEU A 33 8.71 1.35 -29.16
N GLY A 34 8.87 2.29 -30.09
CA GLY A 34 7.91 3.36 -30.35
C GLY A 34 6.51 2.83 -30.63
N ARG A 35 6.36 1.82 -31.51
CA ARG A 35 5.04 1.21 -31.78
C ARG A 35 4.39 0.56 -30.57
N VAL A 36 5.19 0.03 -29.65
CA VAL A 36 4.70 -0.57 -28.41
C VAL A 36 4.28 0.52 -27.42
N VAL A 37 5.10 1.57 -27.28
CA VAL A 37 4.83 2.73 -26.43
C VAL A 37 3.60 3.51 -26.93
N ASP A 38 3.42 3.67 -28.24
CA ASP A 38 2.26 4.32 -28.86
C ASP A 38 0.95 3.57 -28.59
N ARG A 39 1.02 2.27 -28.24
CA ARG A 39 -0.13 1.47 -27.77
C ARG A 39 -0.37 1.61 -26.27
N GLY A 40 0.31 2.54 -25.59
CA GLY A 40 0.18 2.79 -24.16
C GLY A 40 0.95 1.80 -23.27
N ARG A 41 1.88 1.02 -23.82
CA ARG A 41 2.64 0.04 -23.05
C ARG A 41 3.81 0.72 -22.34
N THR A 42 3.90 0.50 -21.03
CA THR A 42 4.90 1.14 -20.16
C THR A 42 6.00 0.17 -19.69
N SER A 43 5.91 -1.10 -20.09
CA SER A 43 6.92 -2.13 -19.83
C SER A 43 7.11 -3.01 -21.06
N VAL A 44 8.37 -3.19 -21.46
CA VAL A 44 8.74 -3.90 -22.68
C VAL A 44 9.86 -4.88 -22.38
N LEU A 45 9.72 -6.11 -22.86
CA LEU A 45 10.78 -7.13 -22.81
C LEU A 45 11.24 -7.45 -24.23
N MET A 46 12.54 -7.40 -24.49
CA MET A 46 13.11 -7.79 -25.76
C MET A 46 13.72 -9.20 -25.67
N ASP A 47 13.10 -10.16 -26.37
CA ASP A 47 13.59 -11.53 -26.50
C ASP A 47 14.74 -11.58 -27.51
N LEU A 48 15.95 -11.87 -27.02
CA LEU A 48 17.18 -11.99 -27.79
C LEU A 48 17.44 -13.43 -28.30
N GLY A 49 16.54 -14.39 -28.08
CA GLY A 49 16.72 -15.78 -28.50
C GLY A 49 16.81 -15.97 -30.03
N GLY A 50 16.31 -14.99 -30.78
CA GLY A 50 16.44 -14.90 -32.23
C GLY A 50 17.76 -14.31 -32.73
N VAL A 51 18.63 -13.80 -31.85
CA VAL A 51 19.92 -13.20 -32.20
C VAL A 51 20.99 -14.30 -32.34
N ARG A 52 21.62 -14.40 -33.51
CA ARG A 52 22.67 -15.40 -33.77
C ARG A 52 24.08 -14.95 -33.40
N ARG A 53 24.36 -13.64 -33.35
CA ARG A 53 25.66 -13.09 -32.96
C ARG A 53 25.48 -11.65 -32.50
N VAL A 54 26.23 -11.19 -31.50
CA VAL A 54 26.21 -9.78 -31.10
C VAL A 54 27.59 -9.15 -31.23
N THR A 55 27.65 -7.91 -31.71
CA THR A 55 28.90 -7.14 -31.76
C THR A 55 28.97 -6.17 -30.59
N ARG A 56 30.16 -5.63 -30.27
CA ARG A 56 30.27 -4.57 -29.25
C ARG A 56 29.41 -3.34 -29.59
N SER A 57 29.35 -2.96 -30.87
CA SER A 57 28.48 -1.87 -31.32
C SER A 57 26.99 -2.22 -31.27
N GLY A 58 26.63 -3.49 -31.44
CA GLY A 58 25.27 -3.97 -31.19
C GLY A 58 24.89 -3.92 -29.70
N LEU A 59 25.82 -4.26 -28.79
CA LEU A 59 25.61 -4.11 -27.35
C LEU A 59 25.45 -2.65 -26.94
N ALA A 60 26.29 -1.77 -27.50
CA ALA A 60 26.17 -0.33 -27.29
C ALA A 60 24.79 0.19 -27.75
N ALA A 61 24.29 -0.29 -28.89
CA ALA A 61 22.94 0.06 -29.35
C ALA A 61 21.82 -0.40 -28.38
N LEU A 62 21.95 -1.57 -27.73
CA LEU A 62 20.96 -1.97 -26.71
C LEU A 62 21.00 -1.06 -25.47
N VAL A 63 22.20 -0.66 -25.04
CA VAL A 63 22.37 0.27 -23.89
C VAL A 63 21.80 1.64 -24.23
N GLU A 64 22.08 2.14 -25.44
CA GLU A 64 21.57 3.41 -25.95
C GLU A 64 20.05 3.40 -26.01
N LEU A 65 19.46 2.34 -26.58
CA LEU A 65 18.02 2.14 -26.61
C LEU A 65 17.37 2.16 -25.21
N GLN A 66 18.02 1.54 -24.21
CA GLN A 66 17.53 1.54 -22.83
C GLN A 66 17.66 2.92 -22.17
N SER A 67 18.67 3.71 -22.54
CA SER A 67 18.98 5.02 -21.93
C SER A 67 18.12 6.15 -22.47
N GLU A 68 17.62 6.04 -23.70
CA GLU A 68 16.78 7.06 -24.36
C GLU A 68 15.30 7.02 -23.96
N LEU A 69 14.92 6.10 -23.06
CA LEU A 69 13.54 5.95 -22.65
C LEU A 69 13.05 7.12 -21.80
N LYS A 70 11.79 7.52 -22.05
CA LYS A 70 11.05 8.41 -21.14
C LYS A 70 10.99 7.76 -19.75
N GLN A 71 10.98 8.58 -18.69
CA GLN A 71 11.02 8.13 -17.28
C GLN A 71 9.96 7.07 -16.91
N ASP A 72 8.91 6.91 -17.71
CA ASP A 72 7.78 6.01 -17.45
C ASP A 72 7.81 4.67 -18.19
N VAL A 73 8.77 4.44 -19.11
CA VAL A 73 8.87 3.18 -19.87
C VAL A 73 10.03 2.34 -19.35
N THR A 74 9.74 1.09 -18.98
CA THR A 74 10.75 0.10 -18.58
C THR A 74 11.10 -0.81 -19.76
N LEU A 75 12.39 -1.00 -20.05
CA LEU A 75 12.88 -1.94 -21.06
C LEU A 75 13.87 -2.91 -20.44
N ASN A 76 13.66 -4.21 -20.65
CA ASN A 76 14.60 -5.26 -20.26
C ASN A 76 14.83 -6.23 -21.42
N PHE A 77 15.90 -7.01 -21.34
CA PHE A 77 16.31 -7.96 -22.35
C PHE A 77 16.41 -9.37 -21.75
N PHE A 78 16.11 -10.40 -22.52
CA PHE A 78 16.26 -11.77 -22.04
C PHE A 78 16.50 -12.81 -23.12
N GLY A 79 16.81 -14.04 -22.69
CA GLY A 79 16.71 -15.23 -23.55
C GLY A 79 17.78 -15.35 -24.63
N ALA A 80 18.92 -14.65 -24.48
CA ALA A 80 20.00 -14.78 -25.46
C ALA A 80 20.58 -16.20 -25.46
N ARG A 81 20.98 -16.69 -26.64
CA ARG A 81 21.62 -18.00 -26.78
C ARG A 81 22.93 -18.05 -25.97
N PRO A 82 23.39 -19.21 -25.47
CA PRO A 82 24.54 -19.31 -24.57
C PRO A 82 25.80 -18.57 -25.05
N HIS A 83 26.11 -18.62 -26.34
CA HIS A 83 27.28 -17.93 -26.88
C HIS A 83 27.08 -16.40 -26.95
N VAL A 84 25.86 -15.92 -27.24
CA VAL A 84 25.52 -14.48 -27.21
C VAL A 84 25.49 -13.97 -25.78
N ALA A 85 24.91 -14.72 -24.84
CA ALA A 85 24.94 -14.41 -23.42
C ALA A 85 26.38 -14.32 -22.90
N GLY A 86 27.27 -15.22 -23.35
CA GLY A 86 28.71 -15.14 -23.08
C GLY A 86 29.39 -13.90 -23.68
N GLU A 87 28.99 -13.45 -24.87
CA GLU A 87 29.45 -12.19 -25.46
C GLU A 87 28.95 -10.96 -24.67
N ILE A 88 27.69 -10.98 -24.19
CA ILE A 88 27.10 -9.96 -23.33
C ILE A 88 27.90 -9.86 -22.03
N ALA A 89 28.03 -10.96 -21.28
CA ALA A 89 28.66 -11.00 -19.96
C ALA A 89 30.14 -10.56 -19.97
N ARG A 90 30.85 -10.71 -21.11
CA ARG A 90 32.25 -10.28 -21.27
C ARG A 90 32.40 -8.80 -21.63
N CYS A 91 31.31 -8.10 -21.93
CA CYS A 91 31.34 -6.70 -22.32
C CYS A 91 31.13 -5.81 -21.09
N PRO A 92 32.02 -4.85 -20.78
CA PRO A 92 31.84 -3.94 -19.64
C PRO A 92 30.50 -3.17 -19.66
N LEU A 93 29.95 -2.93 -20.84
CA LEU A 93 28.65 -2.26 -21.02
C LEU A 93 27.46 -3.10 -20.52
N SER A 94 27.63 -4.41 -20.29
CA SER A 94 26.52 -5.27 -19.84
C SER A 94 26.02 -4.92 -18.44
N SER A 95 26.83 -4.27 -17.61
CA SER A 95 26.38 -3.78 -16.29
C SER A 95 25.35 -2.66 -16.38
N LEU A 96 25.21 -2.02 -17.55
CA LEU A 96 24.21 -0.99 -17.83
C LEU A 96 22.95 -1.55 -18.50
N LEU A 97 22.96 -2.83 -18.88
CA LEU A 97 21.82 -3.53 -19.48
C LEU A 97 21.03 -4.27 -18.42
N SER A 98 19.72 -4.07 -18.42
CA SER A 98 18.81 -4.91 -17.64
C SER A 98 18.58 -6.23 -18.37
N TYR A 99 19.56 -7.13 -18.30
CA TYR A 99 19.53 -8.44 -18.95
C TYR A 99 19.21 -9.56 -17.96
N HIS A 100 18.34 -10.46 -18.37
CA HIS A 100 17.94 -11.65 -17.63
C HIS A 100 18.17 -12.91 -18.46
N GLU A 101 18.59 -14.00 -17.82
CA GLU A 101 18.83 -15.25 -18.55
C GLU A 101 17.53 -15.84 -19.10
N THR A 102 16.47 -15.84 -18.30
CA THR A 102 15.19 -16.48 -18.62
C THR A 102 14.06 -15.47 -18.77
N ARG A 103 12.99 -15.91 -19.44
CA ARG A 103 11.74 -15.16 -19.54
C ARG A 103 11.13 -14.93 -18.17
N GLU A 104 11.07 -15.96 -17.31
CA GLU A 104 10.53 -15.80 -15.96
C GLU A 104 11.34 -14.76 -15.17
N GLY A 105 12.68 -14.82 -15.24
CA GLY A 105 13.55 -13.86 -14.54
C GLY A 105 13.34 -12.42 -14.99
N ALA A 106 13.05 -12.21 -16.28
CA ALA A 106 12.73 -10.89 -16.82
C ALA A 106 11.35 -10.41 -16.39
N LEU A 107 10.33 -11.28 -16.42
CA LEU A 107 8.98 -10.96 -15.97
C LEU A 107 8.94 -10.69 -14.46
N SER A 108 9.74 -11.38 -13.66
CA SER A 108 9.85 -11.17 -12.21
C SER A 108 10.71 -9.97 -11.83
N ALA A 109 11.35 -9.28 -12.78
CA ALA A 109 12.20 -8.14 -12.48
C ALA A 109 11.39 -7.02 -11.77
N PRO A 110 11.89 -6.41 -10.69
CA PRO A 110 11.13 -5.42 -9.93
C PRO A 110 10.59 -4.26 -10.77
N ALA A 111 11.37 -3.78 -11.74
CA ALA A 111 10.96 -2.71 -12.65
C ALA A 111 9.81 -3.11 -13.58
N VAL A 112 9.74 -4.39 -13.95
CA VAL A 112 8.69 -4.97 -14.80
C VAL A 112 7.43 -5.22 -13.98
N GLN A 113 7.58 -5.81 -12.80
CA GLN A 113 6.50 -5.99 -11.82
C GLN A 113 5.84 -4.64 -11.49
N ALA A 114 6.63 -3.58 -11.34
CA ALA A 114 6.18 -2.20 -11.10
C ALA A 114 5.34 -1.57 -12.21
N LYS A 115 5.02 -2.28 -13.29
CA LYS A 115 4.20 -1.80 -14.40
C LYS A 115 3.12 -2.79 -14.85
N ARG A 116 3.00 -3.96 -14.20
CA ARG A 116 2.06 -5.03 -14.63
C ARG A 116 0.60 -4.62 -14.61
N LEU A 117 0.23 -3.69 -13.73
CA LEU A 117 -1.13 -3.18 -13.54
C LEU A 117 -1.25 -1.68 -13.90
N ALA A 118 -0.34 -1.16 -14.74
CA ALA A 118 -0.37 0.24 -15.18
C ALA A 118 -1.67 0.62 -15.94
N GLY A 119 -2.49 1.48 -15.36
CA GLY A 119 -3.79 1.89 -15.91
C GLY A 119 -4.99 1.15 -15.30
N MET A 120 -4.75 0.13 -14.47
CA MET A 120 -5.79 -0.40 -13.59
C MET A 120 -6.11 0.62 -12.49
N LYS A 121 -7.41 0.84 -12.26
CA LYS A 121 -7.90 1.70 -11.18
C LYS A 121 -7.97 0.93 -9.86
N ALA A 122 -7.67 1.61 -8.76
CA ALA A 122 -7.90 1.12 -7.41
C ALA A 122 -8.82 2.07 -6.64
N VAL A 123 -9.94 1.55 -6.15
CA VAL A 123 -10.79 2.24 -5.18
C VAL A 123 -10.29 1.88 -3.79
N ILE A 124 -9.91 2.87 -2.98
CA ILE A 124 -9.56 2.65 -1.57
C ILE A 124 -10.67 3.22 -0.70
N LEU A 125 -11.27 2.36 0.12
CA LEU A 125 -12.41 2.67 0.95
C LEU A 125 -11.97 3.40 2.23
N CYS A 126 -12.24 4.70 2.29
CA CYS A 126 -11.77 5.61 3.34
C CYS A 126 -12.91 6.23 4.17
N ALA A 127 -14.16 5.80 3.99
CA ALA A 127 -15.33 6.41 4.61
C ALA A 127 -15.58 5.98 6.08
N GLY A 128 -14.91 4.92 6.54
CA GLY A 128 -15.13 4.35 7.87
C GLY A 128 -14.81 5.34 9.00
N THR A 129 -15.71 5.45 9.97
CA THR A 129 -15.58 6.32 11.15
C THR A 129 -14.57 5.80 12.18
N GLY A 130 -14.31 4.49 12.17
CA GLY A 130 -13.28 3.88 13.00
C GLY A 130 -13.57 3.88 14.50
N THR A 131 -14.84 3.88 14.92
CA THR A 131 -15.23 3.96 16.35
C THR A 131 -14.48 3.04 17.31
N ARG A 132 -14.11 1.83 16.91
CA ARG A 132 -13.33 0.86 17.71
C ARG A 132 -11.83 1.18 17.82
N MET A 133 -11.35 2.17 17.09
CA MET A 133 -9.99 2.71 17.13
C MET A 133 -9.87 3.95 18.01
N ARG A 134 -10.96 4.41 18.62
CA ARG A 134 -10.89 5.52 19.59
C ARG A 134 -9.92 5.16 20.73
N PRO A 135 -9.26 6.14 21.35
CA PRO A 135 -9.21 7.56 20.98
C PRO A 135 -8.29 7.86 19.78
N LEU A 136 -7.54 6.91 19.23
CA LEU A 136 -6.63 7.16 18.09
C LEU A 136 -7.36 7.72 16.86
N SER A 137 -8.63 7.33 16.65
CA SER A 137 -9.43 7.81 15.54
C SER A 137 -10.33 9.01 15.87
N GLU A 138 -10.20 9.63 17.06
CA GLU A 138 -11.04 10.77 17.44
C GLU A 138 -10.68 12.03 16.69
N ASP A 139 -9.37 12.23 16.46
CA ASP A 139 -8.85 13.41 15.75
C ASP A 139 -8.36 13.11 14.34
N LEU A 140 -8.19 11.85 13.99
CA LEU A 140 -7.59 11.42 12.73
C LEU A 140 -8.39 10.26 12.11
N PRO A 141 -8.70 10.26 10.79
CA PRO A 141 -9.38 9.12 10.20
C PRO A 141 -8.45 7.90 10.16
N LYS A 142 -9.00 6.69 10.30
CA LYS A 142 -8.22 5.43 10.32
C LYS A 142 -7.14 5.31 9.22
N PRO A 143 -7.42 5.62 7.93
CA PRO A 143 -6.41 5.50 6.88
C PRO A 143 -5.22 6.44 7.07
N MET A 144 -5.32 7.41 7.97
CA MET A 144 -4.27 8.37 8.30
C MET A 144 -3.41 7.95 9.50
N LEU A 145 -3.77 6.88 10.22
CA LEU A 145 -2.97 6.37 11.35
C LEU A 145 -1.54 6.08 10.91
N ASP A 146 -0.57 6.55 11.71
CA ASP A 146 0.84 6.38 11.42
C ASP A 146 1.28 4.93 11.58
N ILE A 147 1.91 4.37 10.56
CA ILE A 147 2.52 3.04 10.55
C ILE A 147 4.02 3.24 10.37
N ALA A 148 4.70 3.57 11.47
CA ALA A 148 6.14 3.81 11.54
C ALA A 148 6.64 4.83 10.49
N GLY A 149 6.08 6.03 10.56
CA GLY A 149 6.49 7.21 9.78
C GLY A 149 5.78 7.40 8.44
N LYS A 150 4.71 6.66 8.17
CA LYS A 150 3.83 6.86 7.02
C LYS A 150 2.38 6.50 7.37
N PRO A 151 1.39 7.27 6.90
CA PRO A 151 -0.02 6.89 7.01
C PRO A 151 -0.33 5.51 6.41
N ALA A 152 -1.25 4.77 7.02
CA ALA A 152 -1.79 3.50 6.50
C ALA A 152 -2.19 3.57 5.01
N LEU A 153 -2.88 4.63 4.60
CA LEU A 153 -3.29 4.87 3.21
C LEU A 153 -2.09 5.03 2.27
N SER A 154 -1.04 5.70 2.73
CA SER A 154 0.22 5.83 1.99
C SER A 154 0.88 4.47 1.79
N ARG A 155 0.87 3.60 2.81
CA ARG A 155 1.39 2.22 2.73
C ARG A 155 0.63 1.40 1.69
N ILE A 156 -0.70 1.48 1.66
CA ILE A 156 -1.54 0.78 0.68
C ILE A 156 -1.22 1.27 -0.75
N MET A 157 -1.19 2.59 -0.97
CA MET A 157 -0.89 3.14 -2.30
C MET A 157 0.55 2.86 -2.75
N ASP A 158 1.51 2.84 -1.83
CA ASP A 158 2.89 2.47 -2.13
C ASP A 158 3.00 0.97 -2.49
N HIS A 159 2.30 0.10 -1.76
CA HIS A 159 2.21 -1.33 -2.05
C HIS A 159 1.60 -1.59 -3.44
N LEU A 160 0.40 -1.05 -3.71
CA LEU A 160 -0.23 -1.11 -5.03
C LEU A 160 0.67 -0.50 -6.11
N GLY A 161 1.40 0.54 -5.74
CA GLY A 161 2.33 1.21 -6.62
C GLY A 161 3.53 0.36 -7.05
N ARG A 162 3.90 -0.69 -6.30
CA ARG A 162 4.93 -1.67 -6.69
C ARG A 162 4.47 -2.64 -7.78
N PHE A 163 3.17 -2.67 -8.07
CA PHE A 163 2.59 -3.43 -9.18
C PHE A 163 2.21 -2.53 -10.37
N GLY A 164 2.48 -1.24 -10.26
CA GLY A 164 2.21 -0.26 -11.32
C GLY A 164 0.86 0.42 -11.27
N VAL A 165 0.05 0.18 -10.23
CA VAL A 165 -1.19 0.92 -10.02
C VAL A 165 -0.86 2.39 -9.72
N ARG A 166 -1.49 3.30 -10.46
CA ARG A 166 -1.24 4.75 -10.39
C ARG A 166 -2.52 5.58 -10.34
N ASP A 167 -3.67 4.99 -10.67
CA ASP A 167 -4.98 5.64 -10.70
C ASP A 167 -5.81 5.22 -9.48
N PHE A 168 -5.97 6.14 -8.54
CA PHE A 168 -6.65 5.89 -7.28
C PHE A 168 -7.94 6.69 -7.18
N ILE A 169 -8.99 6.05 -6.64
CA ILE A 169 -10.24 6.69 -6.24
C ILE A 169 -10.37 6.52 -4.73
N LEU A 170 -10.43 7.61 -3.98
CA LEU A 170 -10.60 7.61 -2.54
C LEU A 170 -12.00 8.13 -2.20
N ASN A 171 -12.76 7.47 -1.32
CA ASN A 171 -14.07 7.96 -0.84
C ASN A 171 -13.99 8.43 0.63
N PRO A 172 -13.27 9.51 0.93
CA PRO A 172 -13.18 9.96 2.31
C PRO A 172 -14.55 10.42 2.82
N GLY A 173 -14.90 9.98 4.03
CA GLY A 173 -16.16 10.29 4.69
C GLY A 173 -15.88 11.00 6.01
N TYR A 174 -15.60 10.25 7.06
CA TYR A 174 -15.17 10.82 8.34
C TYR A 174 -13.83 11.55 8.21
N LYS A 175 -13.75 12.80 8.71
CA LYS A 175 -12.57 13.67 8.67
C LYS A 175 -11.88 13.73 7.30
N ALA A 176 -12.67 13.86 6.24
CA ALA A 176 -12.13 13.96 4.89
C ALA A 176 -11.07 15.07 4.70
N PRO A 177 -11.18 16.27 5.33
CA PRO A 177 -10.17 17.33 5.16
C PRO A 177 -8.73 16.88 5.44
N GLU A 178 -8.51 16.04 6.45
CA GLU A 178 -7.18 15.48 6.77
C GLU A 178 -6.59 14.65 5.63
N ILE A 179 -7.44 13.89 4.91
CA ILE A 179 -7.02 13.10 3.76
C ILE A 179 -6.74 14.02 2.56
N HIS A 180 -7.55 15.08 2.37
CA HIS A 180 -7.33 16.06 1.29
C HIS A 180 -6.05 16.88 1.51
N GLU A 181 -5.72 17.21 2.74
CA GLU A 181 -4.46 17.91 3.07
C GLU A 181 -3.24 17.03 2.79
N ALA A 182 -3.31 15.75 3.16
CA ALA A 182 -2.18 14.82 3.02
C ALA A 182 -1.99 14.28 1.58
N PHE A 183 -3.04 14.23 0.76
CA PHE A 183 -3.00 13.57 -0.54
C PHE A 183 -3.51 14.44 -1.68
N SER A 184 -2.71 14.52 -2.74
CA SER A 184 -3.03 15.22 -3.97
C SER A 184 -2.55 14.43 -5.19
N THR A 185 -3.13 14.76 -6.35
CA THR A 185 -2.65 14.22 -7.62
C THR A 185 -1.25 14.74 -7.92
N THR A 186 -0.38 13.85 -8.41
CA THR A 186 0.99 14.16 -8.84
C THR A 186 1.25 13.54 -10.22
N ALA A 187 2.35 13.90 -10.87
CA ALA A 187 2.78 13.25 -12.11
C ALA A 187 2.96 11.72 -11.98
N ARG A 188 3.20 11.22 -10.76
CA ARG A 188 3.38 9.78 -10.50
C ARG A 188 2.13 9.08 -9.97
N ARG A 189 1.05 9.80 -9.67
CA ARG A 189 -0.14 9.23 -9.02
C ARG A 189 -1.35 10.11 -9.26
N SER A 190 -2.35 9.58 -9.94
CA SER A 190 -3.66 10.22 -10.09
C SER A 190 -4.54 9.85 -8.90
N ILE A 191 -5.13 10.87 -8.26
CA ILE A 191 -6.03 10.70 -7.12
C ILE A 191 -7.33 11.45 -7.41
N GLN A 192 -8.42 10.70 -7.46
CA GLN A 192 -9.77 11.23 -7.53
C GLN A 192 -10.48 11.06 -6.19
N PHE A 193 -11.13 12.11 -5.71
CA PHE A 193 -11.92 12.07 -4.48
C PHE A 193 -13.41 11.89 -4.78
N ALA A 194 -14.00 10.84 -4.22
CA ALA A 194 -15.41 10.48 -4.26
C ALA A 194 -16.05 10.67 -2.88
N ASN A 195 -15.98 11.91 -2.37
CA ASN A 195 -16.36 12.27 -1.01
C ASN A 195 -17.74 11.71 -0.58
N GLU A 196 -17.83 11.30 0.68
CA GLU A 196 -19.04 10.88 1.37
C GLU A 196 -19.35 11.88 2.48
N GLY A 197 -19.69 13.10 2.07
CA GLY A 197 -19.91 14.23 2.96
C GLY A 197 -19.70 15.57 2.24
N GLY A 198 -19.84 16.66 2.99
CA GLY A 198 -19.65 18.02 2.46
C GLY A 198 -19.53 19.07 3.56
N PHE A 199 -19.16 20.29 3.16
CA PHE A 199 -19.08 21.43 4.06
C PHE A 199 -20.44 22.09 4.24
N VAL A 200 -20.83 22.34 5.49
CA VAL A 200 -21.98 23.16 5.87
C VAL A 200 -21.50 24.20 6.87
N GLY A 201 -21.63 25.49 6.54
CA GLY A 201 -21.16 26.57 7.41
C GLY A 201 -19.65 26.53 7.71
N GLY A 202 -18.83 25.99 6.79
CA GLY A 202 -17.38 25.85 6.97
C GLY A 202 -16.95 24.62 7.78
N VAL A 203 -17.89 23.81 8.28
CA VAL A 203 -17.61 22.58 9.02
C VAL A 203 -17.87 21.38 8.12
N TRP A 204 -16.99 20.38 8.15
CA TRP A 204 -17.17 19.13 7.41
C TRP A 204 -18.20 18.22 8.09
N HIS A 205 -19.18 17.75 7.33
CA HIS A 205 -20.16 16.77 7.76
C HIS A 205 -20.02 15.50 6.93
N ALA A 206 -19.73 14.38 7.59
CA ALA A 206 -19.70 13.06 6.96
C ALA A 206 -21.12 12.58 6.67
N ASP A 207 -21.29 11.96 5.50
CA ASP A 207 -22.53 11.31 5.05
C ASP A 207 -22.16 9.97 4.39
N PRO A 208 -21.83 8.93 5.19
CA PRO A 208 -21.42 7.63 4.69
C PRO A 208 -22.49 7.03 3.76
N PHE A 209 -22.08 6.66 2.55
CA PHE A 209 -23.00 6.28 1.48
C PHE A 209 -23.13 4.76 1.32
N GLY A 210 -22.19 3.99 1.87
CA GLY A 210 -22.11 2.53 1.75
C GLY A 210 -21.14 2.11 0.64
N SER A 211 -20.32 1.10 0.92
CA SER A 211 -19.20 0.70 0.06
C SER A 211 -19.66 0.27 -1.35
N ALA A 212 -20.70 -0.58 -1.43
CA ALA A 212 -21.26 -1.01 -2.72
C ALA A 212 -22.02 0.12 -3.42
N SER A 213 -22.74 0.95 -2.67
CA SER A 213 -23.41 2.14 -3.19
C SER A 213 -22.42 3.09 -3.87
N THR A 214 -21.23 3.27 -3.28
CA THR A 214 -20.18 4.13 -3.80
C THR A 214 -19.60 3.60 -5.10
N LEU A 215 -19.31 2.29 -5.19
CA LEU A 215 -18.89 1.67 -6.45
C LEU A 215 -19.95 1.88 -7.54
N LYS A 216 -21.23 1.67 -7.22
CA LYS A 216 -22.32 1.87 -8.17
C LYS A 216 -22.49 3.33 -8.59
N ARG A 217 -22.33 4.28 -7.66
CA ARG A 217 -22.35 5.73 -7.93
C ARG A 217 -21.25 6.14 -8.90
N LEU A 218 -20.04 5.63 -8.69
CA LEU A 218 -18.88 5.88 -9.55
C LEU A 218 -19.13 5.36 -10.96
N GLN A 219 -19.66 4.13 -11.09
CA GLN A 219 -20.03 3.60 -12.39
C GLN A 219 -21.11 4.45 -13.08
N ASP A 220 -22.22 4.74 -12.40
CA ASP A 220 -23.37 5.40 -13.01
C ASP A 220 -23.12 6.86 -13.40
N ARG A 221 -22.39 7.60 -12.56
CA ARG A 221 -22.21 9.04 -12.74
C ARG A 221 -20.96 9.40 -13.53
N GLN A 222 -19.97 8.52 -13.54
CA GLN A 222 -18.64 8.84 -14.06
C GLN A 222 -18.12 7.79 -15.04
N ASN A 223 -18.86 6.71 -15.29
CA ASN A 223 -18.40 5.56 -16.06
C ASN A 223 -17.00 5.12 -15.60
N ALA A 224 -16.80 5.04 -14.28
CA ALA A 224 -15.47 4.92 -13.70
C ALA A 224 -14.75 3.60 -14.08
N PHE A 225 -15.49 2.55 -14.43
CA PHE A 225 -14.93 1.22 -14.68
C PHE A 225 -15.38 0.67 -16.05
N ASP A 226 -14.44 0.69 -17.00
CA ASP A 226 -14.57 0.01 -18.31
C ASP A 226 -13.91 -1.38 -18.30
N GLU A 227 -12.94 -1.57 -17.40
CA GLU A 227 -12.16 -2.80 -17.20
C GLU A 227 -12.22 -3.23 -15.73
N ASP A 228 -11.62 -4.39 -15.43
CA ASP A 228 -11.50 -4.86 -14.05
C ASP A 228 -10.75 -3.84 -13.18
N PHE A 229 -11.15 -3.72 -11.91
CA PHE A 229 -10.60 -2.73 -10.99
C PHE A 229 -10.42 -3.33 -9.59
N LEU A 230 -9.48 -2.74 -8.84
CA LEU A 230 -9.17 -3.14 -7.47
C LEU A 230 -10.05 -2.38 -6.48
N VAL A 231 -10.44 -3.04 -5.39
CA VAL A 231 -11.05 -2.40 -4.22
C VAL A 231 -10.31 -2.85 -2.97
N PHE A 232 -9.83 -1.88 -2.18
CA PHE A 232 -9.13 -2.10 -0.91
C PHE A 232 -9.83 -1.37 0.21
N CYS A 233 -9.99 -2.00 1.37
CA CYS A 233 -10.27 -1.28 2.61
C CYS A 233 -9.06 -0.42 3.00
N GLY A 234 -9.29 0.84 3.40
CA GLY A 234 -8.23 1.79 3.76
C GLY A 234 -7.47 1.47 5.05
N ASP A 235 -7.85 0.39 5.74
CA ASP A 235 -7.23 -0.15 6.95
C ASP A 235 -6.63 -1.57 6.76
N ALA A 236 -6.56 -2.09 5.53
CA ALA A 236 -5.96 -3.39 5.23
C ALA A 236 -4.49 -3.25 4.81
N ILE A 237 -3.56 -3.40 5.77
CA ILE A 237 -2.11 -3.42 5.45
C ILE A 237 -1.72 -4.85 5.09
N THR A 238 -1.04 -5.03 3.98
CA THR A 238 -0.75 -6.36 3.43
C THR A 238 0.49 -6.38 2.54
N ASP A 239 1.05 -7.57 2.32
CA ASP A 239 2.06 -7.84 1.30
C ASP A 239 1.57 -8.73 0.15
N ILE A 240 0.26 -8.86 -0.02
CA ILE A 240 -0.36 -9.65 -1.09
C ILE A 240 0.24 -9.38 -2.48
N ASP A 241 0.45 -10.45 -3.26
CA ASP A 241 0.78 -10.31 -4.68
C ASP A 241 -0.47 -9.94 -5.48
N VAL A 242 -0.63 -8.65 -5.72
CA VAL A 242 -1.80 -8.09 -6.43
C VAL A 242 -1.87 -8.58 -7.88
N CYS A 243 -0.72 -8.88 -8.50
CA CYS A 243 -0.71 -9.41 -9.87
C CYS A 243 -1.31 -10.81 -9.90
N LYS A 244 -0.92 -11.69 -8.98
CA LYS A 244 -1.51 -13.04 -8.89
C LYS A 244 -3.00 -13.02 -8.54
N LEU A 245 -3.42 -12.08 -7.68
CA LEU A 245 -4.83 -11.86 -7.38
C LEU A 245 -5.62 -11.51 -8.67
N VAL A 246 -5.10 -10.60 -9.50
CA VAL A 246 -5.71 -10.21 -10.78
C VAL A 246 -5.66 -11.35 -11.81
N GLU A 247 -4.56 -12.10 -11.89
CA GLU A 247 -4.44 -13.30 -12.74
C GLU A 247 -5.52 -14.33 -12.38
N THR A 248 -5.70 -14.60 -11.08
CA THR A 248 -6.74 -15.50 -10.56
C THR A 248 -8.14 -15.03 -10.95
N HIS A 249 -8.39 -13.72 -10.88
CA HIS A 249 -9.64 -13.13 -11.32
C HIS A 249 -9.91 -13.39 -12.80
N ARG A 250 -8.95 -13.05 -13.66
CA ARG A 250 -9.05 -13.22 -15.12
C ARG A 250 -9.19 -14.67 -15.52
N ALA A 251 -8.39 -15.57 -14.94
CA ALA A 251 -8.43 -17.01 -15.23
C ALA A 251 -9.75 -17.64 -14.80
N SER A 252 -10.32 -17.19 -13.68
CA SER A 252 -11.61 -17.68 -13.22
C SER A 252 -12.79 -17.10 -14.01
N GLY A 253 -12.65 -15.93 -14.63
CA GLY A 253 -13.76 -15.20 -15.25
C GLY A 253 -14.85 -14.81 -14.24
N ALA A 254 -14.47 -14.65 -12.96
CA ALA A 254 -15.37 -14.27 -11.90
C ALA A 254 -15.84 -12.81 -12.05
N GLU A 255 -17.00 -12.49 -11.49
CA GLU A 255 -17.43 -11.10 -11.35
C GLU A 255 -16.70 -10.41 -10.20
N VAL A 256 -16.34 -11.18 -9.17
CA VAL A 256 -15.55 -10.72 -8.03
C VAL A 256 -14.55 -11.80 -7.63
N THR A 257 -13.30 -11.41 -7.40
CA THR A 257 -12.32 -12.25 -6.71
C THR A 257 -11.97 -11.61 -5.37
N ILE A 258 -12.03 -12.40 -4.31
CA ILE A 258 -11.81 -11.97 -2.93
C ILE A 258 -10.48 -12.55 -2.45
N ALA A 259 -9.56 -11.71 -2.00
CA ALA A 259 -8.40 -12.21 -1.27
C ALA A 259 -8.86 -12.66 0.12
N ALA A 260 -8.60 -13.92 0.45
CA ALA A 260 -9.10 -14.55 1.66
C ALA A 260 -7.97 -15.18 2.47
N THR A 261 -8.17 -15.26 3.78
CA THR A 261 -7.23 -15.88 4.70
C THR A 261 -7.97 -16.60 5.82
N HIS A 262 -7.29 -17.53 6.49
CA HIS A 262 -7.81 -18.23 7.64
C HIS A 262 -7.50 -17.47 8.93
N VAL A 263 -8.52 -17.25 9.77
CA VAL A 263 -8.36 -16.65 11.09
C VAL A 263 -8.73 -17.62 12.22
N PRO A 264 -8.22 -17.43 13.45
CA PRO A 264 -8.68 -18.20 14.60
C PRO A 264 -10.18 -18.10 14.76
N ARG A 265 -10.84 -19.21 15.12
CA ARG A 265 -12.31 -19.30 15.26
C ARG A 265 -12.92 -18.18 16.11
N LYS A 266 -12.24 -17.81 17.20
CA LYS A 266 -12.66 -16.75 18.13
C LYS A 266 -12.68 -15.33 17.53
N GLU A 267 -12.07 -15.13 16.36
CA GLU A 267 -11.96 -13.82 15.69
C GLU A 267 -12.93 -13.68 14.51
N ILE A 268 -13.67 -14.74 14.18
CA ILE A 268 -14.57 -14.78 13.02
C ILE A 268 -15.64 -13.69 13.03
N SER A 269 -16.18 -13.36 14.19
CA SER A 269 -17.26 -12.36 14.33
C SER A 269 -16.86 -10.95 13.88
N LYS A 270 -15.57 -10.71 13.62
CA LYS A 270 -15.08 -9.46 13.05
C LYS A 270 -15.25 -9.35 11.53
N TYR A 271 -15.42 -10.49 10.83
CA TYR A 271 -15.19 -10.58 9.38
C TYR A 271 -16.32 -11.26 8.61
N GLY A 272 -16.35 -11.08 7.29
CA GLY A 272 -17.18 -11.85 6.38
C GLY A 272 -16.60 -13.24 6.11
N VAL A 273 -17.35 -14.29 6.43
CA VAL A 273 -16.95 -15.70 6.28
C VAL A 273 -17.33 -16.24 4.91
N LEU A 274 -16.40 -16.99 4.32
CA LEU A 274 -16.52 -17.59 3.00
C LEU A 274 -16.64 -19.11 3.11
N VAL A 275 -17.66 -19.67 2.48
CA VAL A 275 -17.75 -21.12 2.22
C VAL A 275 -17.47 -21.34 0.75
N THR A 276 -16.45 -22.14 0.43
CA THR A 276 -16.01 -22.40 -0.93
C THR A 276 -16.15 -23.87 -1.31
N ASN A 277 -16.19 -24.16 -2.61
CA ASN A 277 -15.94 -25.51 -3.12
C ASN A 277 -14.41 -25.75 -3.29
N PRO A 278 -13.97 -26.98 -3.62
CA PRO A 278 -12.53 -27.27 -3.79
C PRO A 278 -11.81 -26.48 -4.89
N ALA A 279 -12.54 -25.83 -5.81
CA ALA A 279 -11.96 -24.97 -6.83
C ALA A 279 -11.89 -23.48 -6.40
N GLY A 280 -12.20 -23.17 -5.14
CA GLY A 280 -12.21 -21.82 -4.59
C GLY A 280 -13.41 -20.97 -5.01
N ARG A 281 -14.44 -21.55 -5.64
CA ARG A 281 -15.68 -20.82 -5.94
C ARG A 281 -16.47 -20.65 -4.65
N VAL A 282 -16.85 -19.40 -4.35
CA VAL A 282 -17.68 -19.09 -3.19
C VAL A 282 -19.10 -19.61 -3.43
N LEU A 283 -19.58 -20.40 -2.47
CA LEU A 283 -20.93 -20.95 -2.40
C LEU A 283 -21.82 -20.08 -1.49
N GLU A 284 -21.24 -19.53 -0.43
CA GLU A 284 -21.93 -18.76 0.59
C GLU A 284 -21.00 -17.69 1.16
N PHE A 285 -21.56 -16.52 1.43
CA PHE A 285 -20.91 -15.42 2.14
C PHE A 285 -21.79 -15.03 3.33
N CYS A 286 -21.21 -14.98 4.53
CA CYS A 286 -21.91 -14.58 5.74
C CYS A 286 -21.16 -13.45 6.43
N GLU A 287 -21.77 -12.28 6.56
CA GLU A 287 -21.14 -11.11 7.19
C GLU A 287 -21.18 -11.24 8.72
N LYS A 288 -20.01 -11.28 9.37
CA LYS A 288 -19.86 -11.25 10.83
C LYS A 288 -20.77 -12.23 11.58
N PRO A 289 -20.76 -13.53 11.21
CA PRO A 289 -21.55 -14.53 11.90
C PRO A 289 -21.04 -14.76 13.32
N ASP A 290 -21.91 -15.32 14.15
CA ASP A 290 -21.49 -15.85 15.43
C ASP A 290 -20.46 -17.00 15.23
N PRO A 291 -19.40 -17.06 16.05
CA PRO A 291 -18.36 -18.08 15.90
C PRO A 291 -18.85 -19.52 16.03
N GLU A 292 -20.03 -19.78 16.58
CA GLU A 292 -20.62 -21.13 16.64
C GLU A 292 -21.33 -21.50 15.33
N GLU A 293 -21.92 -20.51 14.65
CA GLU A 293 -22.71 -20.70 13.43
C GLU A 293 -21.86 -20.70 12.15
N ALA A 294 -20.68 -20.10 12.21
CA ALA A 294 -19.83 -19.95 11.03
C ALA A 294 -19.41 -21.31 10.41
N ARG A 295 -19.58 -21.51 9.12
CA ARG A 295 -19.29 -22.81 8.48
C ARG A 295 -17.83 -22.99 8.06
N SER A 296 -17.02 -21.96 8.22
CA SER A 296 -15.62 -21.89 7.78
C SER A 296 -14.84 -20.92 8.68
N THR A 297 -13.52 -20.98 8.63
CA THR A 297 -12.60 -19.98 9.21
C THR A 297 -11.97 -19.08 8.14
N LEU A 298 -12.30 -19.32 6.86
CA LEU A 298 -11.85 -18.51 5.73
C LEU A 298 -12.65 -17.21 5.69
N VAL A 299 -11.96 -16.08 5.74
CA VAL A 299 -12.57 -14.75 5.82
C VAL A 299 -12.13 -13.83 4.68
N SER A 300 -13.01 -12.91 4.29
CA SER A 300 -12.68 -11.81 3.39
C SER A 300 -11.74 -10.82 4.08
N THR A 301 -10.69 -10.41 3.37
CA THR A 301 -9.70 -9.43 3.87
C THR A 301 -10.06 -7.98 3.54
N GLY A 302 -11.18 -7.74 2.86
CA GLY A 302 -11.52 -6.41 2.36
C GLY A 302 -10.75 -6.00 1.10
N ILE A 303 -10.09 -6.97 0.45
CA ILE A 303 -9.32 -6.78 -0.78
C ILE A 303 -9.97 -7.58 -1.90
N TYR A 304 -10.28 -6.89 -2.99
CA TYR A 304 -11.09 -7.43 -4.08
C TYR A 304 -10.56 -7.02 -5.45
N VAL A 305 -10.80 -7.89 -6.44
CA VAL A 305 -10.82 -7.52 -7.86
C VAL A 305 -12.26 -7.64 -8.34
N PHE A 306 -12.78 -6.58 -8.93
CA PHE A 306 -14.14 -6.52 -9.49
C PHE A 306 -14.08 -6.41 -11.00
N SER A 307 -14.92 -7.18 -11.67
CA SER A 307 -15.32 -6.89 -13.04
C SER A 307 -16.48 -5.87 -13.01
N PRO A 308 -16.59 -4.93 -13.98
CA PRO A 308 -17.73 -4.01 -14.06
C PRO A 308 -19.10 -4.72 -14.07
N ARG A 309 -19.14 -5.98 -14.51
CA ARG A 309 -20.33 -6.84 -14.51
C ARG A 309 -20.93 -7.06 -13.12
N ALA A 310 -20.10 -7.04 -12.07
CA ALA A 310 -20.54 -7.19 -10.69
C ALA A 310 -21.61 -6.15 -10.32
N LEU A 311 -21.46 -4.92 -10.82
CA LEU A 311 -22.36 -3.79 -10.55
C LEU A 311 -23.61 -3.79 -11.43
N LYS A 312 -23.66 -4.66 -12.47
CA LYS A 312 -24.76 -4.67 -13.45
C LYS A 312 -26.10 -5.00 -12.79
N GLY A 313 -27.10 -4.18 -13.10
CA GLY A 313 -28.47 -4.31 -12.61
C GLY A 313 -28.64 -4.01 -11.12
N MET A 314 -27.58 -3.67 -10.38
CA MET A 314 -27.70 -3.16 -9.02
C MET A 314 -28.50 -1.85 -9.05
N ALA A 315 -29.47 -1.69 -8.17
CA ALA A 315 -30.18 -0.43 -8.03
C ALA A 315 -29.30 0.55 -7.24
N GLN A 316 -29.29 1.82 -7.66
CA GLN A 316 -28.59 2.84 -6.91
C GLN A 316 -29.40 3.21 -5.67
N ARG A 317 -28.88 2.89 -4.49
CA ARG A 317 -29.44 3.25 -3.18
C ARG A 317 -28.32 3.59 -2.20
N SER A 318 -28.59 4.39 -1.19
CA SER A 318 -27.66 4.60 -0.07
C SER A 318 -27.65 3.39 0.87
N GLY A 319 -26.55 3.21 1.59
CA GLY A 319 -26.39 2.23 2.67
C GLY A 319 -26.11 0.78 2.23
N ALA A 320 -25.97 0.49 0.94
CA ALA A 320 -25.59 -0.85 0.49
C ALA A 320 -24.08 -1.11 0.69
N ASP A 321 -23.75 -2.25 1.27
CA ASP A 321 -22.39 -2.69 1.56
C ASP A 321 -21.92 -3.84 0.64
N ILE A 322 -20.61 -3.98 0.46
CA ILE A 322 -20.04 -5.02 -0.41
C ILE A 322 -20.35 -6.40 0.17
N GLY A 323 -20.04 -6.61 1.45
CA GLY A 323 -20.26 -7.88 2.14
C GLY A 323 -21.73 -8.19 2.36
N GLY A 324 -22.47 -7.25 2.92
CA GLY A 324 -23.87 -7.46 3.31
C GLY A 324 -24.87 -7.50 2.13
N ASP A 325 -24.60 -6.79 1.03
CA ASP A 325 -25.57 -6.62 -0.06
C ASP A 325 -25.05 -7.12 -1.40
N LEU A 326 -23.87 -6.67 -1.84
CA LEU A 326 -23.40 -6.90 -3.20
C LEU A 326 -23.02 -8.37 -3.44
N LEU A 327 -22.20 -8.95 -2.57
CA LEU A 327 -21.76 -10.34 -2.70
C LEU A 327 -22.95 -11.33 -2.62
N PRO A 328 -23.85 -11.25 -1.62
CA PRO A 328 -25.04 -12.10 -1.57
C PRO A 328 -25.90 -11.97 -2.83
N ARG A 329 -26.07 -10.75 -3.36
CA ARG A 329 -26.82 -10.51 -4.59
C ARG A 329 -26.17 -11.19 -5.80
N ILE A 330 -24.85 -11.11 -5.94
CA ILE A 330 -24.12 -11.75 -7.05
C ILE A 330 -24.29 -13.27 -6.96
N LEU A 331 -24.15 -13.85 -5.77
CA LEU A 331 -24.35 -15.28 -5.55
C LEU A 331 -25.79 -15.71 -5.86
N ALA A 332 -26.79 -14.97 -5.38
CA ALA A 332 -28.21 -15.28 -5.58
C ALA A 332 -28.63 -15.30 -7.05
N ARG A 333 -27.99 -14.48 -7.92
CA ARG A 333 -28.25 -14.50 -9.37
C ARG A 333 -27.43 -15.55 -10.14
N GLY A 334 -26.67 -16.39 -9.45
CA GLY A 334 -25.78 -17.39 -10.06
C GLY A 334 -24.46 -16.84 -10.58
N GLY A 335 -24.12 -15.59 -10.24
CA GLY A 335 -22.85 -14.97 -10.57
C GLY A 335 -21.67 -15.73 -9.97
N LYS A 336 -20.47 -15.51 -10.53
CA LYS A 336 -19.26 -16.19 -10.08
C LYS A 336 -18.47 -15.29 -9.14
N VAL A 337 -18.26 -15.76 -7.91
CA VAL A 337 -17.34 -15.17 -6.94
C VAL A 337 -16.24 -16.20 -6.66
N GLN A 338 -14.98 -15.77 -6.73
CA GLN A 338 -13.80 -16.62 -6.60
C GLN A 338 -12.96 -16.17 -5.40
N VAL A 339 -12.35 -17.12 -4.70
CA VAL A 339 -11.33 -16.82 -3.69
C VAL A 339 -9.93 -16.88 -4.30
N PHE A 340 -9.08 -15.97 -3.85
CA PHE A 340 -7.62 -16.06 -3.91
C PHE A 340 -7.10 -16.34 -2.49
N GLU A 341 -6.42 -17.48 -2.32
CA GLU A 341 -5.98 -18.02 -1.02
C GLU A 341 -4.48 -18.35 -1.01
N GLU A 342 -3.67 -17.71 -1.87
CA GLU A 342 -2.22 -17.86 -1.72
C GLU A 342 -1.76 -17.25 -0.39
N PRO A 343 -0.65 -17.71 0.20
CA PRO A 343 -0.12 -17.13 1.43
C PRO A 343 0.28 -15.65 1.24
N PHE A 344 -0.23 -14.78 2.11
CA PHE A 344 0.20 -13.39 2.28
C PHE A 344 -0.03 -12.97 3.73
N GLU A 345 0.71 -11.96 4.18
CA GLU A 345 0.49 -11.31 5.45
C GLU A 345 -0.55 -10.21 5.31
N TRP A 346 -1.43 -10.14 6.30
CA TRP A 346 -2.50 -9.17 6.38
C TRP A 346 -2.69 -8.70 7.82
N ALA A 347 -2.91 -7.40 7.95
CA ALA A 347 -3.21 -6.73 9.20
C ALA A 347 -4.41 -5.80 8.99
N ASP A 348 -5.47 -6.07 9.74
CA ASP A 348 -6.67 -5.25 9.83
C ASP A 348 -6.56 -4.28 11.00
N LEU A 349 -6.59 -2.96 10.73
CA LEU A 349 -6.58 -1.93 11.78
C LEU A 349 -7.98 -1.78 12.40
N GLY A 350 -8.45 -2.86 13.02
CA GLY A 350 -9.80 -2.98 13.58
C GLY A 350 -9.96 -2.35 14.97
N ASN A 351 -8.93 -2.41 15.81
CA ASN A 351 -8.85 -1.87 17.17
C ASN A 351 -7.40 -1.51 17.55
N THR A 352 -7.22 -0.87 18.71
CA THR A 352 -5.92 -0.38 19.21
C THR A 352 -4.87 -1.49 19.36
N ARG A 353 -5.28 -2.69 19.80
CA ARG A 353 -4.41 -3.86 19.92
C ARG A 353 -3.93 -4.35 18.57
N ASP A 354 -4.82 -4.42 17.58
CA ASP A 354 -4.47 -4.84 16.22
C ASP A 354 -3.55 -3.80 15.56
N TYR A 355 -3.74 -2.50 15.84
CA TYR A 355 -2.80 -1.44 15.44
C TYR A 355 -1.40 -1.63 16.06
N PHE A 356 -1.29 -1.86 17.36
CA PHE A 356 0.00 -2.14 18.00
C PHE A 356 0.69 -3.37 17.41
N ARG A 357 -0.05 -4.48 17.22
CA ARG A 357 0.48 -5.70 16.59
C ARG A 357 0.96 -5.46 15.17
N THR A 358 0.27 -4.59 14.42
CA THR A 358 0.71 -4.19 13.08
C THR A 358 2.05 -3.46 13.14
N LEU A 359 2.22 -2.52 14.07
CA LEU A 359 3.50 -1.84 14.29
C LEU A 359 4.60 -2.82 14.69
N GLU A 360 4.31 -3.79 15.56
CA GLU A 360 5.26 -4.84 15.95
C GLU A 360 5.74 -5.65 14.73
N LYS A 361 4.81 -6.13 13.89
CA LYS A 361 5.14 -6.83 12.64
C LYS A 361 6.00 -5.97 11.71
N VAL A 362 5.65 -4.69 11.58
CA VAL A 362 6.39 -3.72 10.74
C VAL A 362 7.83 -3.55 11.25
N LEU A 363 8.02 -3.37 12.56
CA LEU A 363 9.36 -3.18 13.12
C LEU A 363 10.22 -4.45 13.04
N ARG A 364 9.60 -5.64 13.10
CA ARG A 364 10.29 -6.94 12.92
C ARG A 364 10.59 -7.27 11.46
N GLY A 365 9.93 -6.59 10.52
CA GLY A 365 10.04 -6.89 9.10
C GLY A 365 9.18 -8.07 8.65
N ASP A 366 8.19 -8.47 9.45
CA ASP A 366 7.29 -9.59 9.15
C ASP A 366 6.29 -9.25 8.04
N LEU A 367 6.08 -7.96 7.75
CA LEU A 367 5.14 -7.48 6.72
C LEU A 367 5.91 -6.86 5.55
N SER A 368 6.05 -7.61 4.46
CA SER A 368 6.97 -7.25 3.38
C SER A 368 6.66 -5.89 2.77
N GLY A 369 7.70 -5.08 2.60
CA GLY A 369 7.58 -3.78 1.97
C GLY A 369 6.84 -2.73 2.80
N THR A 370 6.76 -2.91 4.12
CA THR A 370 6.30 -1.88 5.07
C THR A 370 7.44 -1.29 5.90
N THR A 371 8.63 -1.17 5.33
CA THR A 371 9.83 -0.64 6.01
C THR A 371 9.58 0.71 6.68
N PRO A 372 9.90 0.88 7.98
CA PRO A 372 9.85 2.18 8.65
C PRO A 372 10.66 3.26 7.92
N THR A 373 10.30 4.52 8.10
CA THR A 373 11.14 5.63 7.61
C THR A 373 12.38 5.80 8.49
N GLY A 374 13.41 6.47 7.97
CA GLY A 374 14.69 6.66 8.68
C GLY A 374 15.71 5.55 8.43
N ALA A 375 16.81 5.59 9.18
CA ALA A 375 17.91 4.65 9.05
C ALA A 375 17.84 3.58 10.15
N LEU A 376 18.02 2.31 9.77
CA LEU A 376 18.15 1.20 10.71
C LEU A 376 19.58 1.10 11.23
N ASN A 377 19.76 1.11 12.55
CA ASN A 377 21.05 0.88 13.19
C ASN A 377 21.27 -0.61 13.54
N ARG A 378 22.45 -0.93 14.11
CA ARG A 378 22.83 -2.31 14.48
C ARG A 378 22.01 -2.89 15.64
N ASP A 379 21.33 -2.05 16.41
CA ASP A 379 20.57 -2.43 17.60
C ASP A 379 19.08 -2.66 17.28
N GLY A 380 18.72 -2.69 15.99
CA GLY A 380 17.32 -2.88 15.56
C GLY A 380 16.45 -1.64 15.73
N VAL A 381 17.05 -0.44 15.77
CA VAL A 381 16.34 0.81 15.96
C VAL A 381 16.33 1.61 14.66
N TRP A 382 15.13 1.96 14.21
CA TRP A 382 14.89 2.90 13.12
C TRP A 382 14.90 4.32 13.67
N VAL A 383 15.75 5.18 13.13
CA VAL A 383 15.90 6.57 13.60
C VAL A 383 15.76 7.53 12.44
N SER A 384 14.83 8.48 12.54
CA SER A 384 14.73 9.59 11.60
C SER A 384 15.99 10.47 11.66
N PRO A 385 16.51 10.99 10.53
CA PRO A 385 17.69 11.86 10.52
C PRO A 385 17.58 13.10 11.41
N SER A 386 16.36 13.60 11.67
CA SER A 386 16.13 14.78 12.52
C SER A 386 15.91 14.44 13.99
N ALA A 387 15.80 13.16 14.35
CA ALA A 387 15.63 12.74 15.74
C ALA A 387 16.91 13.00 16.57
N LYS A 388 16.71 13.37 17.84
CA LYS A 388 17.79 13.67 18.79
C LYS A 388 17.82 12.60 19.88
N VAL A 389 18.65 11.58 19.68
CA VAL A 389 18.84 10.49 20.66
C VAL A 389 20.17 10.68 21.39
N SER A 390 20.12 10.84 22.71
CA SER A 390 21.33 10.96 23.53
C SER A 390 22.16 9.67 23.48
N SER A 391 23.48 9.78 23.38
CA SER A 391 24.40 8.64 23.50
C SER A 391 24.40 7.97 24.87
N ARG A 392 23.76 8.59 25.87
CA ARG A 392 23.55 8.05 27.22
C ARG A 392 22.14 7.52 27.45
N ALA A 393 21.29 7.50 26.42
CA ALA A 393 20.03 6.78 26.47
C ALA A 393 20.25 5.30 26.19
N VAL A 394 19.40 4.44 26.75
CA VAL A 394 19.36 3.02 26.41
C VAL A 394 18.18 2.80 25.48
N VAL A 395 18.44 2.44 24.23
CA VAL A 395 17.39 2.12 23.25
C VAL A 395 17.65 0.72 22.71
N VAL A 396 16.76 -0.22 23.06
CA VAL A 396 16.88 -1.63 22.70
C VAL A 396 15.78 -1.95 21.70
N GLY A 397 16.15 -2.30 20.47
CA GLY A 397 15.19 -2.62 19.42
C GLY A 397 14.34 -3.88 19.69
N PRO A 398 13.29 -4.10 18.89
CA PRO A 398 12.93 -3.31 17.72
C PRO A 398 12.22 -1.99 18.08
N CYS A 399 12.72 -0.85 17.60
CA CYS A 399 12.13 0.46 17.90
C CYS A 399 12.07 1.35 16.66
N TYR A 400 11.16 2.33 16.68
CA TYR A 400 11.17 3.45 15.73
C TYR A 400 11.12 4.79 16.47
N VAL A 401 12.01 5.69 16.08
CA VAL A 401 12.13 7.06 16.60
C VAL A 401 11.86 8.02 15.44
N GLY A 402 10.70 8.67 15.49
CA GLY A 402 10.18 9.52 14.44
C GLY A 402 10.92 10.85 14.29
N PRO A 403 10.57 11.65 13.26
CA PRO A 403 11.15 12.96 13.03
C PRO A 403 11.03 13.86 14.25
N ASP A 404 12.10 14.60 14.55
CA ASP A 404 12.17 15.62 15.60
C ASP A 404 11.91 15.10 17.03
N ALA A 405 11.77 13.78 17.20
CA ALA A 405 11.66 13.16 18.51
C ALA A 405 12.96 13.32 19.30
N THR A 406 12.84 13.47 20.62
CA THR A 406 13.98 13.61 21.52
C THR A 406 13.97 12.52 22.58
N ILE A 407 15.10 11.83 22.75
CA ILE A 407 15.32 10.86 23.84
C ILE A 407 16.51 11.35 24.67
N GLU A 408 16.23 11.76 25.90
CA GLU A 408 17.20 12.36 26.81
C GLU A 408 18.17 11.33 27.42
N ALA A 409 19.28 11.82 27.98
CA ALA A 409 20.25 10.99 28.68
C ALA A 409 19.61 10.25 29.87
N GLY A 410 19.84 8.95 29.98
CA GLY A 410 19.30 8.12 31.06
C GLY A 410 17.83 7.71 30.90
N ALA A 411 17.21 7.97 29.75
CA ALA A 411 15.96 7.31 29.37
C ALA A 411 16.23 5.86 28.92
N HIS A 412 15.26 4.96 29.17
CA HIS A 412 15.27 3.57 28.71
C HIS A 412 14.07 3.30 27.81
N VAL A 413 14.31 2.99 26.54
CA VAL A 413 13.29 2.64 25.56
C VAL A 413 13.55 1.21 25.08
N GLU A 414 12.58 0.32 25.26
CA GLU A 414 12.71 -1.10 24.95
C GLU A 414 11.57 -1.59 24.05
N GLY A 415 11.97 -2.19 22.93
CA GLY A 415 11.10 -2.62 21.86
C GLY A 415 10.19 -3.81 22.21
N PRO A 416 9.11 -4.02 21.41
CA PRO A 416 8.61 -3.18 20.32
C PRO A 416 8.10 -1.82 20.83
N ALA A 417 8.71 -0.72 20.36
CA ALA A 417 8.34 0.63 20.83
C ALA A 417 8.39 1.67 19.72
N ILE A 418 7.45 2.60 19.76
CA ILE A 418 7.33 3.72 18.82
C ILE A 418 7.41 5.02 19.61
N VAL A 419 8.33 5.90 19.21
CA VAL A 419 8.40 7.29 19.66
C VAL A 419 7.99 8.15 18.47
N GLY A 420 6.79 8.72 18.53
CA GLY A 420 6.18 9.50 17.44
C GLY A 420 6.91 10.80 17.13
N GLU A 421 6.49 11.45 16.05
CA GLU A 421 7.06 12.74 15.62
C GLU A 421 7.01 13.79 16.74
N GLY A 422 8.14 14.46 16.99
CA GLY A 422 8.24 15.51 18.01
C GLY A 422 7.97 15.05 19.45
N ALA A 423 7.89 13.73 19.71
CA ALA A 423 7.71 13.22 21.06
C ALA A 423 8.99 13.38 21.90
N GLU A 424 8.83 13.62 23.19
CA GLU A 424 9.93 13.88 24.13
C GLU A 424 9.96 12.83 25.23
N ILE A 425 11.03 12.04 25.28
CA ILE A 425 11.26 11.04 26.32
C ILE A 425 12.32 11.56 27.28
N CYS A 426 11.88 12.07 28.44
CA CYS A 426 12.77 12.70 29.40
C CYS A 426 13.68 11.71 30.13
N ALA A 427 14.73 12.23 30.78
CA ALA A 427 15.66 11.45 31.56
C ALA A 427 14.96 10.60 32.64
N ARG A 428 15.50 9.42 32.96
CA ARG A 428 14.97 8.52 34.01
C ARG A 428 13.54 8.01 33.75
N THR A 429 13.13 7.97 32.49
CA THR A 429 11.88 7.33 32.06
C THR A 429 12.13 5.90 31.59
N VAL A 430 11.07 5.07 31.65
CA VAL A 430 11.07 3.75 30.99
C VAL A 430 9.87 3.68 30.06
N VAL A 431 10.13 3.37 28.79
CA VAL A 431 9.11 3.14 27.76
C VAL A 431 9.33 1.73 27.22
N LYS A 432 8.39 0.82 27.44
CA LYS A 432 8.52 -0.59 27.05
C LYS A 432 7.25 -1.11 26.41
N ARG A 433 7.35 -1.81 25.27
CA ARG A 433 6.16 -2.34 24.57
C ARG A 433 5.06 -1.27 24.40
N ALA A 434 5.45 -0.09 23.92
CA ALA A 434 4.58 1.09 23.99
C ALA A 434 4.66 1.96 22.74
N VAL A 435 3.61 2.73 22.52
CA VAL A 435 3.54 3.75 21.46
C VAL A 435 3.32 5.10 22.12
N VAL A 436 4.30 5.98 22.02
CA VAL A 436 4.18 7.38 22.40
C VAL A 436 3.77 8.16 21.16
N GLN A 437 2.55 8.70 21.16
CA GLN A 437 1.98 9.44 20.02
C GLN A 437 2.80 10.71 19.71
N PRO A 438 2.64 11.26 18.49
CA PRO A 438 3.29 12.53 18.14
C PRO A 438 3.05 13.63 19.16
N TRP A 439 4.04 14.50 19.33
CA TRP A 439 3.99 15.69 20.19
C TRP A 439 3.61 15.40 21.66
N THR A 440 3.92 14.19 22.12
CA THR A 440 3.68 13.75 23.50
C THR A 440 4.99 13.72 24.27
N ARG A 441 4.99 14.29 25.47
CA ARG A 441 6.13 14.31 26.39
C ARG A 441 5.90 13.34 27.54
N VAL A 442 6.85 12.44 27.75
CA VAL A 442 6.93 11.54 28.91
C VAL A 442 7.95 12.12 29.89
N SER A 443 7.45 12.64 31.02
CA SER A 443 8.23 13.37 32.01
C SER A 443 9.16 12.48 32.81
N SER A 444 10.23 13.07 33.38
CA SER A 444 11.25 12.33 34.13
C SER A 444 10.62 11.51 35.28
N GLY A 445 10.96 10.22 35.34
CA GLY A 445 10.46 9.31 36.38
C GLY A 445 9.17 8.56 36.02
N THR A 446 8.59 8.81 34.85
CA THR A 446 7.39 8.11 34.36
C THR A 446 7.75 6.75 33.72
N TRP A 447 6.88 5.77 33.95
CA TRP A 447 6.94 4.44 33.33
C TRP A 447 5.73 4.23 32.44
N VAL A 448 5.99 3.96 31.16
CA VAL A 448 4.98 3.62 30.16
C VAL A 448 5.26 2.20 29.71
N THR A 449 4.36 1.26 30.02
CA THR A 449 4.53 -0.14 29.65
C THR A 449 3.21 -0.72 29.17
N ASP A 450 3.23 -1.42 28.04
CA ASP A 450 2.06 -2.09 27.45
C ASP A 450 0.90 -1.12 27.14
N MET A 451 1.23 0.08 26.67
CA MET A 451 0.27 1.16 26.41
C MET A 451 0.55 1.93 25.11
N ILE A 452 -0.52 2.48 24.57
CA ILE A 452 -0.49 3.59 23.61
C ILE A 452 -0.84 4.85 24.41
N VAL A 453 0.03 5.87 24.39
CA VAL A 453 -0.15 7.10 25.17
C VAL A 453 -0.09 8.33 24.28
N SER A 454 -0.93 9.30 24.60
CA SER A 454 -0.90 10.66 24.06
C SER A 454 -0.89 11.66 25.21
N LYS A 455 -0.83 12.95 24.89
CA LYS A 455 -0.99 14.03 25.89
C LYS A 455 -2.39 14.07 26.54
N ASP A 456 -3.40 13.50 25.90
CA ASP A 456 -4.81 13.63 26.29
C ASP A 456 -5.40 12.33 26.84
N TRP A 457 -4.75 11.19 26.60
CA TRP A 457 -5.28 9.87 26.91
C TRP A 457 -4.20 8.79 26.98
N ALA A 458 -4.53 7.66 27.61
CA ALA A 458 -3.75 6.43 27.61
C ALA A 458 -4.66 5.22 27.37
N VAL A 459 -4.16 4.21 26.65
CA VAL A 459 -4.90 2.96 26.40
C VAL A 459 -3.96 1.76 26.56
N SER A 460 -4.37 0.78 27.37
CA SER A 460 -3.66 -0.49 27.50
C SER A 460 -3.80 -1.35 26.23
N ILE A 461 -2.69 -1.98 25.81
CA ILE A 461 -2.64 -2.87 24.65
C ILE A 461 -3.21 -4.27 24.96
N ASP A 462 -3.10 -4.71 26.22
CA ASP A 462 -3.41 -6.09 26.62
C ASP A 462 -4.89 -6.30 26.99
N GLN A 463 -5.64 -5.22 27.23
CA GLN A 463 -7.09 -5.32 27.44
C GLN A 463 -7.80 -5.48 26.09
N GLN A 464 -8.42 -6.65 25.87
CA GLN A 464 -9.33 -6.84 24.74
C GLN A 464 -10.66 -6.18 25.09
N VAL A 465 -10.77 -4.89 24.77
CA VAL A 465 -12.02 -4.14 24.94
C VAL A 465 -12.63 -3.92 23.56
N ASP A 466 -13.87 -4.39 23.34
CA ASP A 466 -14.60 -4.15 22.09
C ASP A 466 -14.82 -2.66 21.84
N PHE A 467 -14.80 -1.87 22.92
CA PHE A 467 -14.76 -0.43 22.93
C PHE A 467 -13.59 0.01 23.82
N PRO A 468 -12.48 0.51 23.26
CA PRO A 468 -11.39 1.04 24.07
C PRO A 468 -11.93 2.08 25.05
N SER A 469 -11.74 1.84 26.35
CA SER A 469 -11.96 2.87 27.36
C SER A 469 -10.79 3.83 27.29
N ASP A 470 -11.09 5.08 26.97
CA ASP A 470 -10.13 6.17 27.11
C ASP A 470 -9.83 6.33 28.61
N GLU A 471 -8.59 6.01 29.01
CA GLU A 471 -8.11 6.31 30.35
C GLU A 471 -7.45 7.68 30.33
N SER A 472 -7.62 8.45 31.40
CA SER A 472 -6.89 9.71 31.59
C SER A 472 -5.39 9.51 31.35
N PRO A 473 -4.69 10.51 30.77
CA PRO A 473 -3.27 10.39 30.53
C PRO A 473 -2.55 10.12 31.85
N LEU A 474 -1.49 9.30 31.78
CA LEU A 474 -0.69 8.96 32.96
C LEU A 474 -0.06 10.20 33.58
N ASP A 475 0.12 10.20 34.90
CA ASP A 475 0.90 11.24 35.58
C ASP A 475 2.30 11.38 34.95
N GLY A 476 2.58 12.57 34.43
CA GLY A 476 3.82 12.89 33.73
C GLY A 476 3.78 12.68 32.21
N VAL A 477 2.69 12.19 31.62
CA VAL A 477 2.48 12.24 30.16
C VAL A 477 1.68 13.50 29.82
N ILE A 478 2.32 14.43 29.11
CA ILE A 478 1.79 15.77 28.81
C ILE A 478 2.08 16.16 27.35
N SER A 479 1.62 17.35 26.93
CA SER A 479 1.99 17.90 25.61
C SER A 479 3.47 18.26 25.56
N ALA A 480 4.15 17.92 24.46
CA ALA A 480 5.46 18.48 24.16
C ALA A 480 5.32 19.97 23.78
N GLU A 481 6.27 20.81 24.20
CA GLU A 481 6.31 22.21 23.79
C GLU A 481 6.85 22.28 22.36
N ARG A 482 6.08 22.86 21.42
CA ARG A 482 6.66 23.24 20.14
C ARG A 482 7.65 24.36 20.38
N VAL A 483 8.94 24.09 20.19
CA VAL A 483 9.91 25.16 20.00
C VAL A 483 9.55 25.82 18.67
N GLU A 484 8.72 26.87 18.71
CA GLU A 484 8.51 27.73 17.55
C GLU A 484 9.89 28.24 17.13
N GLN A 485 10.37 27.79 15.96
CA GLN A 485 11.43 28.51 15.28
C GLN A 485 10.85 29.88 14.96
N GLU A 486 11.32 30.91 15.66
CA GLU A 486 11.04 32.31 15.38
C GLU A 486 11.26 32.58 13.89
N THR A 487 10.20 32.54 13.09
CA THR A 487 10.20 33.20 11.81
C THR A 487 10.21 34.69 12.12
N GLY A 488 11.38 35.30 11.92
CA GLY A 488 11.60 36.73 12.14
C GLY A 488 10.50 37.59 11.51
N PRO A 489 10.28 38.80 12.06
CA PRO A 489 9.08 39.58 11.78
C PRO A 489 8.94 39.79 10.27
N HIS A 490 7.79 39.35 9.74
CA HIS A 490 7.33 39.76 8.42
C HIS A 490 7.44 41.28 8.34
N LEU A 491 8.35 41.75 7.49
CA LEU A 491 8.49 43.13 7.06
C LEU A 491 7.16 43.58 6.43
N SER A 492 6.27 44.09 7.28
CA SER A 492 5.28 45.05 6.89
C SER A 492 5.93 46.42 6.98
N GLN A 493 6.24 47.04 5.83
CA GLN A 493 5.84 48.41 5.50
C GLN A 493 6.55 48.99 4.26
N ARG A 494 5.71 49.66 3.44
CA ARG A 494 5.95 50.89 2.65
C ARG A 494 6.61 50.79 1.27
N GLY A 495 5.76 50.80 0.25
CA GLY A 495 5.41 52.01 -0.53
C GLY A 495 6.43 52.58 -1.51
N MET A 496 6.07 52.57 -2.81
CA MET A 496 6.07 53.70 -3.75
C MET A 496 5.80 53.18 -5.18
N GLY A 497 4.79 53.75 -5.84
CA GLY A 497 4.41 53.43 -7.22
C GLY A 497 2.91 53.60 -7.43
#